data_AF-A0A2W4K4K3-F1
#
_entry.id   AF-A0A2W4K4K3-F1
#
_cell.length_a   1.000
_cell.length_b   1.000
_cell.length_c   1.000
_cell.angle_alpha   90.00
_cell.angle_beta   90.00
_cell.angle_gamma   90.00
#
_symmetry.space_group_name_H-M   'P 1'
#
loop_
_entity.id
_entity.type
_entity.pdbx_description
1 polymer ?
#
loop_
_entity_poly.entity_id
_entity_poly.type
_entity_poly.pdbx_seq_one_letter_code
_entity_poly.pdbx_strand_id
1 'polypeptide(L)'
;MDITRRPGPIDDLSRLHHQLRLLVPVLTVVEHHPDIDVLLGQLADTVAGVEALLAAAEPMALQSVRAGLAHAKAAEHNEARSAFLAAFHRLSILLQTGNPRRRSAVDEPTKRWRPVLGPGGDDAGR
;
A
#
# COMPACT_ATOMS: atom_id res chain seq x y z
N MET A 1 2.50 -22.50 22.35
CA MET A 1 2.82 -21.75 21.13
C MET A 1 1.77 -22.12 20.11
N ASP A 2 0.82 -21.21 19.83
CA ASP A 2 -0.34 -21.49 18.99
C ASP A 2 -0.05 -20.96 17.58
N ILE A 3 0.38 -21.85 16.68
CA ILE A 3 0.94 -21.50 15.36
C ILE A 3 -0.15 -21.49 14.26
N THR A 4 -1.43 -21.56 14.64
CA THR A 4 -2.56 -21.70 13.70
C THR A 4 -3.53 -20.53 13.75
N ARG A 5 -3.07 -19.31 14.02
CA ARG A 5 -3.92 -18.14 13.80
C ARG A 5 -4.03 -17.91 12.29
N ARG A 6 -5.11 -18.40 11.69
CA ARG A 6 -5.47 -18.06 10.31
C ARG A 6 -5.48 -16.52 10.20
N PRO A 7 -4.78 -15.93 9.23
CA PRO A 7 -4.80 -14.48 9.06
C PRO A 7 -6.26 -14.03 8.96
N GLY A 8 -6.57 -12.95 9.67
CA GLY A 8 -7.92 -12.39 9.63
C GLY A 8 -8.17 -11.68 8.29
N PRO A 9 -9.43 -11.37 7.94
CA PRO A 9 -9.77 -10.62 6.73
C PRO A 9 -8.96 -9.33 6.54
N ILE A 10 -8.62 -8.63 7.63
CA ILE A 10 -7.80 -7.41 7.61
C ILE A 10 -6.33 -7.73 7.28
N ASP A 11 -5.80 -8.85 7.74
CA ASP A 11 -4.41 -9.25 7.47
C ASP A 11 -4.22 -9.57 5.97
N ASP A 12 -5.22 -10.19 5.35
CA ASP A 12 -5.20 -10.50 3.91
C ASP A 12 -5.32 -9.24 3.04
N LEU A 13 -6.18 -8.28 3.41
CA LEU A 13 -6.24 -6.98 2.74
C LEU A 13 -4.95 -6.16 2.94
N SER A 14 -4.34 -6.26 4.12
CA SER A 14 -3.05 -5.61 4.41
C SER A 14 -1.91 -6.21 3.58
N ARG A 15 -1.93 -7.53 3.33
CA ARG A 15 -0.99 -8.20 2.43
C ARG A 15 -1.14 -7.68 1.00
N LEU A 16 -2.38 -7.62 0.48
CA LEU A 16 -2.64 -7.08 -0.85
C LEU A 16 -2.16 -5.62 -0.98
N HIS A 17 -2.46 -4.80 0.03
CA HIS A 17 -1.99 -3.41 0.10
C HIS A 17 -0.47 -3.31 0.07
N HIS A 18 0.22 -4.18 0.81
CA HIS A 18 1.68 -4.23 0.82
C HIS A 18 2.26 -4.65 -0.53
N GLN A 19 1.70 -5.67 -1.19
CA GLN A 19 2.14 -6.07 -2.53
C GLN A 19 2.00 -4.93 -3.54
N LEU A 20 0.86 -4.23 -3.54
CA LEU A 20 0.66 -3.06 -4.41
C LEU A 20 1.65 -1.92 -4.12
N ARG A 21 1.94 -1.68 -2.84
CA ARG A 21 2.95 -0.67 -2.41
C ARG A 21 4.33 -0.96 -3.00
N LEU A 22 4.72 -2.23 -3.10
CA LEU A 22 6.01 -2.64 -3.66
C LEU A 22 6.00 -2.65 -5.18
N LEU A 23 4.90 -3.11 -5.79
CA LEU A 23 4.81 -3.30 -7.24
C LEU A 23 4.73 -1.99 -8.01
N VAL A 24 4.02 -0.97 -7.49
CA VAL A 24 3.86 0.32 -8.18
C VAL A 24 5.20 1.03 -8.47
N PRO A 25 6.14 1.14 -7.52
CA PRO A 25 7.48 1.65 -7.80
C PRO A 25 8.28 0.79 -8.79
N VAL A 26 8.20 -0.54 -8.67
CA VAL A 26 8.93 -1.47 -9.55
C VAL A 26 8.51 -1.27 -11.01
N LEU A 27 7.21 -1.20 -11.28
CA LEU A 27 6.65 -0.94 -12.61
C LEU A 27 6.97 0.47 -13.15
N THR A 28 7.46 1.38 -12.31
CA THR A 28 7.87 2.73 -12.73
C THR A 28 9.33 2.78 -13.18
N VAL A 29 10.18 1.89 -12.64
CA VAL A 29 11.64 1.92 -12.86
C VAL A 29 12.06 0.88 -13.89
N VAL A 30 11.38 -0.27 -13.92
CA VAL A 30 11.76 -1.40 -14.76
C VAL A 30 10.56 -1.84 -15.57
N GLU A 31 10.63 -1.65 -16.88
CA GLU A 31 9.54 -2.02 -17.78
C GLU A 31 9.54 -3.54 -18.03
N HIS A 32 10.70 -4.20 -18.09
CA HIS A 32 10.77 -5.64 -18.40
C HIS A 32 11.82 -6.33 -17.51
N HIS A 33 11.36 -7.14 -16.57
CA HIS A 33 12.21 -8.01 -15.75
C HIS A 33 11.45 -9.29 -15.40
N PRO A 34 12.06 -10.49 -15.49
CA PRO A 34 11.38 -11.76 -15.22
C PRO A 34 10.76 -11.84 -13.82
N ASP A 35 11.36 -11.15 -12.84
CA ASP A 35 10.80 -11.09 -11.49
C ASP A 35 9.45 -10.33 -11.42
N ILE A 36 9.15 -9.44 -12.38
CA ILE A 36 7.87 -8.71 -12.42
C ILE A 36 6.73 -9.70 -12.69
N ASP A 37 6.92 -10.66 -13.60
CA ASP A 37 5.91 -11.69 -13.89
C ASP A 37 5.63 -12.56 -12.67
N VAL A 38 6.68 -12.90 -11.90
CA VAL A 38 6.55 -13.64 -10.64
C VAL A 38 5.75 -12.82 -9.62
N LEU A 39 6.05 -11.54 -9.46
CA LEU A 39 5.35 -10.64 -8.54
C LEU A 39 3.89 -10.43 -8.96
N LEU A 40 3.61 -10.33 -10.26
CA LEU A 40 2.26 -10.22 -10.81
C LEU A 40 1.46 -11.51 -10.60
N GLY A 41 2.09 -12.68 -10.76
CA GLY A 41 1.47 -13.97 -10.45
C GLY A 41 1.10 -14.07 -8.97
N GLN A 42 2.02 -13.73 -8.07
CA GLN A 42 1.75 -13.70 -6.63
C GLN A 42 0.67 -12.68 -6.25
N LEU A 43 0.59 -11.54 -6.95
CA LEU A 43 -0.49 -10.57 -6.76
C LEU A 43 -1.83 -11.16 -7.18
N ALA A 44 -1.89 -11.83 -8.33
CA ALA A 44 -3.11 -12.48 -8.82
C ALA A 44 -3.62 -13.56 -7.85
N ASP A 45 -2.71 -14.37 -7.30
CA ASP A 45 -3.05 -15.39 -6.30
C ASP A 45 -3.63 -14.78 -5.02
N THR A 46 -3.00 -13.70 -4.51
CA THR A 46 -3.54 -12.97 -3.36
C THR A 46 -4.94 -12.43 -3.65
N VAL A 47 -5.15 -11.82 -4.82
CA VAL A 47 -6.44 -11.23 -5.23
C VAL A 47 -7.52 -12.30 -5.30
N ALA A 48 -7.22 -13.46 -5.88
CA ALA A 48 -8.15 -14.59 -5.91
C ALA A 48 -8.54 -15.04 -4.48
N GLY A 49 -7.58 -15.05 -3.55
CA GLY A 49 -7.81 -15.38 -2.14
C GLY A 49 -8.70 -14.39 -1.40
N VAL A 50 -8.72 -13.11 -1.80
CA VAL A 50 -9.48 -12.04 -1.12
C VAL A 50 -10.64 -11.48 -1.96
N GLU A 51 -10.95 -12.10 -3.10
CA GLU A 51 -11.88 -11.55 -4.07
C GLU A 51 -13.25 -11.25 -3.48
N ALA A 52 -13.85 -12.22 -2.78
CA ALA A 52 -15.17 -12.06 -2.17
C ALA A 52 -15.17 -10.96 -1.09
N LEU A 53 -14.07 -10.84 -0.34
CA LEU A 53 -13.90 -9.81 0.68
C LEU A 53 -13.82 -8.41 0.04
N LEU A 54 -13.00 -8.26 -1.01
CA LEU A 54 -12.90 -7.02 -1.76
C LEU A 54 -14.21 -6.65 -2.45
N ALA A 55 -14.92 -7.61 -3.03
CA ALA A 55 -16.19 -7.37 -3.69
C ALA A 55 -17.24 -6.80 -2.71
N ALA A 56 -17.22 -7.27 -1.46
CA ALA A 56 -18.11 -6.77 -0.41
C ALA A 56 -17.65 -5.44 0.21
N ALA A 57 -16.35 -5.29 0.48
CA ALA A 57 -15.83 -4.17 1.25
C ALA A 57 -15.45 -2.96 0.38
N GLU A 58 -14.86 -3.18 -0.79
CA GLU A 58 -14.40 -2.11 -1.68
C GLU A 58 -14.33 -2.58 -3.16
N PRO A 59 -15.48 -2.65 -3.87
CA PRO A 59 -15.56 -3.22 -5.22
C PRO A 59 -14.77 -2.42 -6.26
N MET A 60 -14.57 -1.13 -6.04
CA MET A 60 -13.76 -0.30 -6.94
C MET A 60 -12.26 -0.63 -6.83
N ALA A 61 -11.77 -1.04 -5.65
CA ALA A 61 -10.41 -1.56 -5.54
C ALA A 61 -10.26 -2.88 -6.31
N LEU A 62 -11.23 -3.79 -6.21
CA LEU A 62 -11.23 -5.04 -6.99
C LEU A 62 -11.16 -4.78 -8.49
N GLN A 63 -12.00 -3.85 -8.99
CA GLN A 63 -11.99 -3.47 -10.40
C GLN A 63 -10.63 -2.92 -10.83
N SER A 64 -10.03 -2.03 -10.03
CA SER A 64 -8.71 -1.46 -10.33
C SER A 64 -7.60 -2.52 -10.33
N VAL A 65 -7.60 -3.48 -9.41
CA VAL A 65 -6.58 -4.54 -9.42
C VAL A 65 -6.75 -5.46 -10.64
N ARG A 66 -8.00 -5.82 -10.99
CA ARG A 66 -8.28 -6.62 -12.19
C ARG A 66 -7.85 -5.92 -13.47
N ALA A 67 -8.15 -4.62 -13.59
CA ALA A 67 -7.69 -3.82 -14.71
C ALA A 67 -6.15 -3.80 -14.76
N GLY A 68 -5.48 -3.57 -13.64
CA GLY A 68 -4.01 -3.57 -13.57
C GLY A 68 -3.39 -4.89 -14.02
N LEU A 69 -3.94 -6.04 -13.59
CA LEU A 69 -3.49 -7.36 -14.04
C LEU A 69 -3.73 -7.58 -15.54
N ALA A 70 -4.86 -7.12 -16.08
CA ALA A 70 -5.17 -7.21 -17.50
C ALA A 70 -4.22 -6.36 -18.35
N HIS A 71 -3.96 -5.11 -17.94
CA HIS A 71 -2.99 -4.22 -18.59
C HIS A 71 -1.57 -4.79 -18.52
N ALA A 72 -1.17 -5.34 -17.38
CA ALA A 72 0.14 -5.97 -17.24
C ALA A 72 0.31 -7.16 -18.21
N LYS A 73 -0.72 -7.99 -18.36
CA LYS A 73 -0.73 -9.09 -19.34
C LYS A 73 -0.66 -8.60 -20.79
N ALA A 74 -1.19 -7.41 -21.07
CA ALA A 74 -1.12 -6.75 -22.37
C ALA A 74 0.18 -5.94 -22.59
N ALA A 75 1.13 -5.97 -21.64
CA ALA A 75 2.34 -5.13 -21.65
C ALA A 75 2.07 -3.61 -21.65
N GLU A 76 0.91 -3.19 -21.15
CA GLU A 76 0.49 -1.79 -21.03
C GLU A 76 0.94 -1.21 -19.67
N HIS A 77 2.26 -1.07 -19.48
CA HIS A 77 2.89 -0.74 -18.19
C HIS A 77 2.34 0.51 -17.50
N ASN A 78 2.12 1.59 -18.26
CA ASN A 78 1.58 2.84 -17.71
C ASN A 78 0.13 2.70 -17.21
N GLU A 79 -0.69 1.92 -17.91
CA GLU A 79 -2.07 1.64 -17.53
C GLU A 79 -2.11 0.69 -16.34
N ALA A 80 -1.27 -0.36 -16.36
CA ALA A 80 -1.11 -1.29 -15.24
C ALA A 80 -0.72 -0.54 -13.96
N ARG A 81 0.29 0.34 -14.04
CA ARG A 81 0.73 1.19 -12.93
C ARG A 81 -0.40 2.08 -12.40
N SER A 82 -1.10 2.77 -13.29
CA SER A 82 -2.17 3.70 -12.91
C SER A 82 -3.33 2.96 -12.21
N ALA A 83 -3.71 1.79 -12.72
CA ALA A 83 -4.73 0.95 -12.13
C ALA A 83 -4.29 0.39 -10.76
N PHE A 84 -3.07 -0.11 -10.62
CA PHE A 84 -2.55 -0.58 -9.33
C PHE A 84 -2.43 0.55 -8.29
N LEU A 85 -2.04 1.76 -8.70
CA LEU A 85 -2.01 2.92 -7.82
C LEU A 85 -3.42 3.30 -7.33
N ALA A 86 -4.42 3.25 -8.20
CA ALA A 86 -5.81 3.50 -7.82
C ALA A 86 -6.33 2.47 -6.80
N ALA A 87 -6.00 1.19 -6.98
CA ALA A 87 -6.31 0.15 -6.00
C ALA A 87 -5.61 0.38 -4.66
N PHE A 88 -4.32 0.72 -4.68
CA PHE A 88 -3.52 1.02 -3.48
C PHE A 88 -4.14 2.15 -2.64
N HIS A 89 -4.56 3.25 -3.27
CA HIS A 89 -5.19 4.37 -2.55
C HIS A 89 -6.51 3.97 -1.90
N ARG A 90 -7.38 3.24 -2.60
CA ARG A 90 -8.65 2.76 -2.04
C ARG A 90 -8.45 1.82 -0.85
N LEU A 91 -7.51 0.88 -0.97
CA LEU A 91 -7.16 -0.01 0.13
C LEU A 91 -6.55 0.74 1.33
N SER A 92 -5.75 1.77 1.07
CA SER A 92 -5.21 2.62 2.14
C SER A 92 -6.32 3.26 2.96
N ILE A 93 -7.35 3.79 2.28
CA ILE A 93 -8.53 4.40 2.92
C ILE A 93 -9.31 3.34 3.72
N LEU A 94 -9.63 2.20 3.11
CA LEU A 94 -10.35 1.10 3.76
C LEU A 94 -9.65 0.61 5.04
N LEU A 95 -8.33 0.40 4.96
CA LEU A 95 -7.53 -0.07 6.10
C LEU A 95 -7.41 1.00 7.20
N GLN A 96 -7.46 2.29 6.84
CA GLN A 96 -7.41 3.38 7.79
C GLN A 96 -8.74 3.61 8.51
N THR A 97 -9.88 3.42 7.83
CA THR A 97 -11.22 3.51 8.42
C THR A 97 -11.60 2.27 9.22
N GLY A 98 -11.13 1.08 8.81
CA GLY A 98 -11.34 -0.18 9.52
C GLY A 98 -10.49 -0.34 10.80
N ASN A 99 -9.52 0.54 11.04
CA ASN A 99 -8.62 0.45 12.20
C ASN A 99 -9.04 1.40 13.34
N PRO A 100 -9.60 0.88 14.45
CA PRO A 100 -10.06 1.72 15.56
C PRO A 100 -8.91 2.42 16.32
N ARG A 101 -7.64 2.07 16.08
CA ARG A 101 -6.48 2.67 16.79
C ARG A 101 -6.36 4.19 16.63
N ARG A 102 -7.01 4.81 15.63
CA ARG A 102 -7.02 6.28 15.48
C ARG A 102 -8.11 7.01 16.26
N ARG A 103 -9.12 6.34 16.85
CA ARG A 103 -10.08 7.05 17.71
C ARG A 103 -9.44 7.55 19.00
N SER A 104 -8.44 6.85 19.52
CA SER A 104 -7.69 7.27 20.72
C SER A 104 -6.58 8.29 20.44
N ALA A 105 -6.16 8.45 19.19
CA ALA A 105 -5.12 9.42 18.80
C ALA A 105 -5.66 10.84 18.57
N VAL A 106 -6.98 11.03 18.57
CA VAL A 106 -7.61 12.36 18.49
C VAL A 106 -7.38 13.15 19.78
N ASP A 107 -7.19 12.44 20.90
CA ASP A 107 -6.94 13.03 22.23
C ASP A 107 -5.45 13.08 22.61
N GLU A 108 -4.54 12.63 21.73
CA GLU A 108 -3.09 12.72 21.99
C GLU A 108 -2.57 14.14 21.69
N PRO A 109 -2.04 14.88 22.68
CA PRO A 109 -1.44 16.18 22.42
C PRO A 109 -0.22 15.99 21.52
N THR A 110 -0.32 16.47 20.27
CA THR A 110 0.79 16.48 19.31
C THR A 110 2.03 17.08 19.96
N LYS A 111 3.06 16.25 20.19
CA LYS A 111 4.39 16.72 20.58
C LYS A 111 4.97 17.53 19.42
N ARG A 112 4.82 18.86 19.49
CA ARG A 112 5.44 19.80 18.57
C ARG A 112 6.95 19.75 18.82
N TRP A 113 7.70 19.29 17.82
CA TRP A 113 9.16 19.31 17.87
C TRP A 113 9.60 20.77 18.01
N ARG A 114 10.31 21.10 19.09
CA ARG A 114 10.93 22.42 19.24
C ARG A 114 12.16 22.47 18.32
N PRO A 115 12.35 23.53 17.54
CA PRO A 115 13.61 23.74 16.84
C PRO A 115 14.73 23.82 17.88
N VAL A 116 15.78 23.02 17.70
CA VAL A 116 17.04 23.20 18.44
C VAL A 116 17.66 24.50 17.89
N LEU A 117 17.60 25.58 18.66
CA LEU A 117 18.46 26.73 18.44
C LEU A 117 19.89 26.26 18.75
N GLY A 118 20.70 26.09 17.71
CA GLY A 118 22.13 25.86 17.87
C GLY A 118 22.78 27.04 18.59
N PRO A 119 23.84 26.83 19.39
CA PRO A 119 24.55 27.92 20.04
C PRO A 119 25.14 28.83 18.97
N GLY A 120 24.79 30.13 19.03
CA GLY A 120 25.32 31.16 18.16
C GLY A 120 26.85 31.17 18.24
N GLY A 121 27.48 31.14 17.06
CA GLY A 121 28.88 31.50 16.93
C GLY A 121 29.03 32.99 17.15
N ASP A 122 29.59 33.36 18.30
CA ASP A 122 30.20 34.67 18.48
C ASP A 122 31.53 34.67 17.73
N ASP A 123 31.45 35.09 16.48
CA ASP A 123 32.60 35.55 15.70
C ASP A 123 32.74 37.06 15.95
N ALA A 124 33.48 37.43 17.00
CA ALA A 124 33.84 38.80 17.30
C ALA A 124 35.33 39.00 17.03
N GLY A 125 35.65 39.31 15.77
CA GLY A 125 36.94 39.81 15.35
C GLY A 125 36.83 41.22 14.75
N ARG A 126 36.94 42.25 15.59
CA ARG A 126 37.78 43.46 15.39
C ARG A 126 37.62 44.46 16.53
#